data_AF-A0A524GWC5-F1
#
_entry.id   AF-A0A524GWC5-F1
#
_cell.length_a   1.000
_cell.length_b   1.000
_cell.length_c   1.000
_cell.angle_alpha   90.00
_cell.angle_beta   90.00
_cell.angle_gamma   90.00
#
_symmetry.space_group_name_H-M   'P 1'
#
loop_
_entity.id
_entity.type
_entity.pdbx_description
1 polymer ?
#
loop_
_entity_poly.entity_id
_entity_poly.type
_entity_poly.pdbx_seq_one_letter_code
_entity_poly.pdbx_strand_id
1 'polypeptide(L)'
;MQIIEVNTQKDRKQFIDFPKWLYKDDPNWVCMLDSELEATFDAEKNNSFRQGEANRWILKDENGRTIGRIAAFFDKVRSSV
;
A
#
# COMPACT_ATOMS: atom_id res chain seq x y z
N MET A 1 6.53 -13.94 -12.30
CA MET A 1 5.87 -12.89 -11.48
C MET A 1 5.64 -13.40 -10.07
N GLN A 2 5.79 -12.55 -9.05
CA GLN A 2 5.66 -12.93 -7.63
C GLN A 2 4.89 -11.87 -6.83
N ILE A 3 3.92 -12.30 -6.01
CA ILE A 3 3.22 -11.43 -5.04
C ILE A 3 3.94 -11.55 -3.69
N ILE A 4 4.26 -10.41 -3.09
CA ILE A 4 4.97 -10.32 -1.82
C ILE A 4 4.17 -9.46 -0.86
N GLU A 5 3.92 -10.00 0.34
CA GLU A 5 3.34 -9.22 1.43
C GLU A 5 4.35 -8.22 2.00
N VAL A 6 3.87 -7.02 2.29
CA VAL A 6 4.70 -5.91 2.76
C VAL A 6 4.92 -6.03 4.28
N ASN A 7 5.96 -6.76 4.68
CA ASN A 7 6.28 -6.99 6.08
C ASN A 7 7.55 -6.24 6.54
N THR A 8 8.50 -5.95 5.63
CA THR A 8 9.75 -5.26 5.96
C THR A 8 9.71 -3.77 5.68
N GLN A 9 10.66 -3.00 6.23
CA GLN A 9 10.83 -1.58 5.85
C GLN A 9 11.17 -1.43 4.35
N LYS A 10 11.91 -2.39 3.78
CA LYS A 10 12.25 -2.39 2.35
C LYS A 10 11.01 -2.58 1.47
N ASP A 11 10.08 -3.43 1.90
CA ASP A 11 8.84 -3.65 1.15
C ASP A 11 7.90 -2.45 1.26
N ARG A 12 7.84 -1.81 2.45
CA ARG A 12 7.10 -0.56 2.65
C ARG A 12 7.59 0.54 1.73
N LYS A 13 8.89 0.74 1.65
CA LYS A 13 9.49 1.70 0.73
C LYS A 13 9.14 1.39 -0.73
N GLN A 14 9.25 0.14 -1.16
CA GLN A 14 8.86 -0.27 -2.52
C GLN A 14 7.38 -0.03 -2.80
N PHE A 15 6.50 -0.27 -1.82
CA PHE A 15 5.08 0.00 -1.94
C PHE A 15 4.82 1.51 -2.13
N ILE A 16 5.43 2.36 -1.30
CA ILE A 16 5.30 3.83 -1.36
C ILE A 16 5.88 4.41 -2.65
N ASP A 17 7.04 3.91 -3.08
CA ASP A 17 7.76 4.47 -4.24
C ASP A 17 7.18 4.02 -5.59
N PHE A 18 6.41 2.93 -5.62
CA PHE A 18 5.84 2.42 -6.88
C PHE A 18 4.99 3.46 -7.65
N PRO A 19 4.01 4.16 -7.04
CA PRO A 19 3.28 5.23 -7.73
C PRO A 19 4.18 6.38 -8.19
N LYS A 20 5.23 6.74 -7.43
CA LYS A 20 6.21 7.76 -7.82
C LYS A 20 6.90 7.39 -9.12
N TRP A 21 7.25 6.11 -9.27
CA TRP A 21 7.84 5.62 -10.52
C TRP A 21 6.80 5.49 -11.64
N LEU A 22 5.59 4.99 -11.34
CA LEU A 22 4.54 4.74 -12.33
C LEU A 22 4.02 6.03 -12.97
N TYR A 23 3.80 7.07 -12.16
CA TYR A 23 3.21 8.34 -12.59
C TYR A 23 4.23 9.46 -12.79
N LYS A 24 5.52 9.15 -12.86
CA LYS A 24 6.61 10.15 -12.97
C LYS A 24 6.46 11.11 -14.16
N ASP A 25 5.80 10.68 -15.23
CA ASP A 25 5.61 11.46 -16.46
C ASP A 25 4.17 12.00 -16.58
N ASP A 26 3.31 11.81 -15.58
CA ASP A 26 1.94 12.34 -15.57
C ASP A 26 1.93 13.75 -14.98
N PRO A 27 1.66 14.81 -15.78
CA PRO A 27 1.70 16.18 -15.31
C PRO A 27 0.59 16.52 -14.30
N ASN A 28 -0.44 15.68 -14.19
CA ASN A 28 -1.57 15.89 -13.27
C ASN A 28 -1.42 15.12 -11.96
N TRP A 29 -0.40 14.28 -11.84
CA TRP A 29 -0.24 13.45 -10.65
C TRP A 29 0.42 14.24 -9.51
N VAL A 30 -0.25 14.24 -8.37
CA VAL A 30 0.25 14.84 -7.13
C VAL A 30 0.61 13.73 -6.16
N CYS A 31 1.89 13.64 -5.78
CA CYS A 31 2.36 12.66 -4.82
C CYS A 31 1.82 13.00 -3.42
N MET A 32 1.15 12.03 -2.79
CA MET A 32 0.81 12.12 -1.36
C MET A 32 2.08 12.11 -0.51
N LEU A 33 2.01 12.71 0.69
CA LEU A 33 3.07 12.59 1.68
C LEU A 33 3.21 11.14 2.13
N ASP A 34 4.45 10.65 2.22
CA ASP A 34 4.75 9.29 2.64
C ASP A 34 4.14 8.97 4.03
N SER A 35 4.11 9.97 4.92
CA SER A 35 3.51 9.87 6.27
C SER A 35 2.01 9.65 6.25
N GLU A 36 1.28 10.30 5.34
CA GLU A 36 -0.18 10.16 5.19
C GLU A 36 -0.53 8.78 4.65
N LEU A 37 0.27 8.30 3.69
CA LEU A 37 0.10 6.97 3.13
C LEU A 37 0.36 5.89 4.19
N GLU A 38 1.41 6.01 5.00
CA GLU A 38 1.66 5.07 6.11
C GLU A 38 0.60 5.17 7.22
N ALA A 39 0.12 6.37 7.54
CA ALA A 39 -0.95 6.57 8.51
C ALA A 39 -2.25 5.84 8.12
N THR A 40 -2.48 5.63 6.83
CA THR A 40 -3.61 4.84 6.32
C THR A 40 -3.56 3.38 6.75
N PHE A 41 -2.38 2.86 7.14
CA PHE A 41 -2.18 1.47 7.61
C PHE A 41 -1.84 1.38 9.11
N ASP A 42 -1.92 2.50 9.83
CA ASP A 42 -1.75 2.57 11.27
C ASP A 42 -3.13 2.62 11.95
N ALA A 43 -3.48 1.58 12.70
CA ALA A 43 -4.79 1.46 13.36
C ALA A 43 -5.01 2.57 14.41
N GLU A 44 -3.95 3.11 15.01
CA GLU A 44 -4.06 4.21 15.97
C GLU A 44 -4.46 5.51 15.26
N LYS A 45 -3.99 5.71 14.02
CA LYS A 45 -4.23 6.92 13.22
C LYS A 45 -5.49 6.84 12.36
N ASN A 46 -5.83 5.66 11.85
CA ASN A 46 -6.99 5.46 11.00
C ASN A 46 -8.04 4.60 11.70
N ASN A 47 -9.01 5.31 12.29
CA ASN A 47 -10.12 4.71 13.02
C ASN A 47 -10.99 3.77 12.16
N SER A 48 -10.93 3.90 10.83
CA SER A 48 -11.81 3.18 9.89
C SER A 48 -11.54 1.67 9.82
N PHE A 49 -10.38 1.20 10.29
CA PHE A 49 -10.09 -0.24 10.39
C PHE A 49 -9.60 -0.63 11.80
N ARG A 50 -9.88 0.18 12.83
CA ARG A 50 -9.50 -0.14 14.22
C ARG A 50 -10.05 -1.48 14.71
N GLN A 51 -11.22 -1.86 14.25
CA GLN A 51 -11.84 -3.15 14.55
C GLN A 51 -11.55 -4.21 13.47
N GLY A 52 -10.51 -3.98 12.68
CA GLY A 52 -10.23 -4.66 11.42
C GLY A 52 -8.74 -4.90 11.20
N GLU A 53 -8.40 -5.28 9.97
CA GLU A 53 -7.03 -5.55 9.54
C GLU A 53 -6.75 -4.86 8.20
N ALA A 54 -5.52 -4.39 8.00
CA ALA A 54 -5.10 -3.72 6.77
C ALA A 54 -3.77 -4.29 6.30
N ASN A 55 -3.78 -4.97 5.16
CA ASN A 55 -2.60 -5.61 4.59
C ASN A 55 -2.29 -5.07 3.20
N ARG A 56 -1.02 -5.20 2.82
CA ARG A 56 -0.46 -4.61 1.60
C ARG A 56 0.40 -5.64 0.89
N TRP A 57 0.36 -5.62 -0.44
CA TRP A 57 1.19 -6.47 -1.29
C TRP A 57 1.79 -5.69 -2.44
N ILE A 58 2.96 -6.14 -2.89
CA ILE A 58 3.63 -5.70 -4.10
C ILE A 58 3.73 -6.86 -5.10
N LEU A 59 3.56 -6.55 -6.38
CA LEU A 59 3.76 -7.50 -7.47
C LEU A 59 5.13 -7.25 -8.10
N LYS A 60 5.94 -8.29 -8.24
CA LYS A 60 7.24 -8.25 -8.91
C LYS A 60 7.28 -9.04 -10.21
N ASP A 61 8.01 -8.52 -11.17
CA ASP A 61 8.39 -9.26 -12.38
C ASP A 61 9.51 -10.28 -12.09
N GLU A 62 9.95 -10.99 -13.12
CA GLU A 62 11.01 -12.00 -13.01
C GLU A 62 12.40 -11.41 -12.75
N ASN A 63 12.58 -10.11 -13.03
CA ASN A 63 13.81 -9.36 -12.78
C ASN A 63 13.81 -8.70 -11.38
N GLY A 64 12.77 -8.92 -10.57
CA GLY A 64 12.63 -8.36 -9.23
C GLY A 64 12.15 -6.90 -9.19
N ARG A 65 11.71 -6.34 -10.33
CA ARG A 65 11.14 -4.99 -10.41
C ARG A 65 9.70 -5.00 -9.91
N THR A 66 9.35 -4.03 -9.06
CA THR A 66 7.96 -3.80 -8.66
C THR A 66 7.14 -3.27 -9.83
N ILE A 67 6.13 -4.02 -10.24
CA ILE A 67 5.24 -3.73 -11.38
C ILE A 67 3.79 -3.50 -10.95
N GLY A 68 3.48 -3.64 -9.66
CA GLY A 68 2.15 -3.39 -9.14
C GLY A 68 2.12 -3.33 -7.62
N ARG A 69 1.03 -2.79 -7.07
CA ARG A 69 0.75 -2.82 -5.63
C ARG A 69 -0.74 -2.90 -5.38
N ILE A 70 -1.14 -3.51 -4.26
CA ILE A 70 -2.53 -3.56 -3.81
C ILE A 70 -2.59 -3.51 -2.29
N ALA A 71 -3.66 -2.91 -1.75
CA ALA A 71 -3.98 -2.91 -0.34
C ALA A 71 -5.38 -3.47 -0.15
N ALA A 72 -5.58 -4.22 0.92
CA ALA A 72 -6.89 -4.70 1.34
C ALA A 72 -7.14 -4.25 2.78
N PHE A 73 -8.36 -3.82 3.03
CA PHE A 73 -8.83 -3.41 4.35
C PHE A 73 -10.03 -4.29 4.68
N PHE A 74 -9.98 -4.92 5.84
CA PHE A 74 -11.06 -5.69 6.41
C PHE A 74 -11.60 -4.93 7.61
N ASP A 75 -12.89 -4.61 7.62
CA ASP A 75 -13.57 -4.00 8.76
C ASP A 75 -14.66 -4.95 9.27
N LYS A 76 -14.61 -5.33 10.55
CA LYS A 76 -15.55 -6.32 11.12
C LYS A 76 -16.99 -5.83 11.18
N VAL A 77 -17.23 -4.52 11.25
CA VAL A 77 -18.58 -3.94 11.42
C VAL A 77 -19.28 -3.74 10.08
N ARG A 78 -18.54 -3.28 9.07
CA ARG A 78 -19.07 -3.04 7.72
C ARG A 78 -19.10 -4.30 6.88
N SER A 79 -18.21 -5.25 7.12
CA SER A 79 -18.16 -6.51 6.38
C SER A 79 -18.96 -7.64 7.03
N SER A 80 -19.57 -7.43 8.21
CA SER A 80 -20.54 -8.37 8.77
C SER A 80 -21.87 -8.21 8.03
N VAL A 81 -22.13 -9.14 7.12
CA VAL A 81 -23.43 -9.34 6.44
C VAL A 81 -24.01 -10.67 6.86
#